data_AF-A0A453JGI9-F1
#
_entry.id   AF-A0A453JGI9-F1
#
_cell.length_a   1.000
_cell.length_b   1.000
_cell.length_c   1.000
_cell.angle_alpha   90.00
_cell.angle_beta   90.00
_cell.angle_gamma   90.00
#
_symmetry.space_group_name_H-M   'P 1'
#
loop_
_entity.id
_entity.type
_entity.pdbx_description
1 polymer ?
#
loop_
_entity_poly.entity_id
_entity_poly.type
_entity_poly.pdbx_seq_one_letter_code
_entity_poly.pdbx_strand_id
1 'polypeptide(L)'
;LATHRHRRRRRRGEGRGERMGTRHIPLPCLYELLLGKERDRWSPEARFIEAAHNGDVGKIKKIAKELDVQGRGIPVTVANTTYMGMNALHAAAGCGSFSVFQYLVEEVKMDVDLPDTAQLYTRGACRHQWQPSRRQVPH
;
A
#
# COMPACT_ATOMS: atom_id res chain seq x y z
N LEU A 1 -43.63 -38.04 -19.63
CA LEU A 1 -42.17 -38.29 -19.60
C LEU A 1 -41.47 -37.06 -20.18
N ALA A 2 -40.94 -36.21 -19.31
CA ALA A 2 -40.53 -34.84 -19.64
C ALA A 2 -39.00 -34.68 -19.64
N THR A 3 -38.55 -33.74 -20.50
CA THR A 3 -37.27 -32.99 -20.48
C THR A 3 -36.01 -33.63 -21.07
N HIS A 4 -35.84 -33.45 -22.39
CA HIS A 4 -34.54 -33.51 -23.05
C HIS A 4 -33.82 -32.15 -22.88
N ARG A 5 -32.93 -32.02 -21.88
CA ARG A 5 -32.12 -30.80 -21.66
C ARG A 5 -30.99 -30.74 -22.68
N HIS A 6 -31.10 -29.79 -23.61
CA HIS A 6 -30.08 -29.48 -24.62
C HIS A 6 -28.90 -28.72 -23.95
N ARG A 7 -27.78 -29.42 -23.74
CA ARG A 7 -26.52 -28.83 -23.24
C ARG A 7 -25.90 -27.93 -24.32
N ARG A 8 -26.12 -26.61 -24.24
CA ARG A 8 -25.36 -25.63 -25.03
C ARG A 8 -23.96 -25.46 -24.45
N ARG A 9 -22.98 -26.13 -25.05
CA ARG A 9 -21.55 -25.84 -24.88
C ARG A 9 -21.27 -24.43 -25.45
N ARG A 10 -21.01 -23.45 -24.59
CA ARG A 10 -20.40 -22.19 -25.02
C ARG A 10 -18.89 -22.37 -25.09
N ARG A 11 -18.38 -22.59 -26.32
CA ARG A 11 -17.01 -22.24 -26.68
C ARG A 11 -16.98 -20.74 -27.02
N ARG A 12 -16.23 -19.96 -26.25
CA ARG A 12 -15.73 -18.60 -26.54
C ARG A 12 -14.52 -18.44 -25.65
N GLY A 13 -13.34 -18.05 -26.08
CA GLY A 13 -12.79 -17.75 -27.38
C GLY A 13 -11.33 -17.46 -27.07
N GLU A 14 -10.44 -18.22 -27.67
CA GLU A 14 -9.01 -17.94 -27.68
C GLU A 14 -8.80 -16.63 -28.43
N GLY A 15 -8.12 -15.66 -27.83
CA GLY A 15 -8.07 -14.34 -28.43
C GLY A 15 -7.13 -13.36 -27.74
N ARG A 16 -5.88 -13.41 -28.23
CA ARG A 16 -4.96 -12.28 -28.44
C ARG A 16 -4.10 -11.87 -27.25
N GLY A 17 -2.80 -11.81 -27.53
CA GLY A 17 -1.75 -11.49 -26.58
C GLY A 17 -1.90 -10.08 -26.03
N GLU A 18 -1.92 -10.00 -24.72
CA GLU A 18 -1.63 -8.76 -24.01
C GLU A 18 -0.13 -8.78 -23.72
N ARG A 19 0.61 -7.92 -24.42
CA ARG A 19 1.90 -7.43 -23.91
C ARG A 19 1.66 -7.11 -22.44
N MET A 20 2.46 -7.67 -21.53
CA MET A 20 2.40 -7.28 -20.12
C MET A 20 2.76 -5.80 -20.02
N GLY A 21 1.75 -4.93 -20.20
CA GLY A 21 1.77 -3.59 -19.65
C GLY A 21 2.07 -3.74 -18.17
N THR A 22 2.88 -2.84 -17.63
CA THR A 22 3.17 -2.70 -16.20
C THR A 22 1.88 -2.86 -15.41
N ARG A 23 1.59 -4.10 -14.97
CA ARG A 23 0.37 -4.41 -14.23
C ARG A 23 0.52 -3.64 -12.94
N HIS A 24 -0.29 -2.60 -12.76
CA HIS A 24 -0.37 -1.90 -11.49
C HIS A 24 -0.81 -2.93 -10.44
N ILE A 25 0.14 -3.42 -9.65
CA ILE A 25 -0.12 -4.36 -8.57
C ILE A 25 -0.67 -3.51 -7.42
N PRO A 26 -1.94 -3.70 -7.00
CA PRO A 26 -2.49 -2.93 -5.89
C PRO A 26 -1.70 -3.19 -4.60
N LEU A 27 -1.64 -2.20 -3.72
CA LEU A 27 -0.69 -2.18 -2.59
C LEU A 27 -0.68 -3.42 -1.69
N PRO A 28 -1.83 -4.05 -1.34
CA PRO A 28 -1.79 -5.27 -0.54
C PRO A 28 -1.05 -6.40 -1.25
N CYS A 29 -1.21 -6.54 -2.57
CA CYS A 29 -0.54 -7.57 -3.36
C CYS A 29 0.96 -7.28 -3.53
N LEU A 30 1.36 -6.01 -3.62
CA LEU A 30 2.76 -5.62 -3.72
C LEU A 30 3.51 -5.98 -2.42
N TYR A 31 2.92 -5.68 -1.27
CA TYR A 31 3.55 -5.98 0.01
C TYR A 31 3.55 -7.46 0.32
N GLU A 32 2.49 -8.20 -0.01
CA GLU A 32 2.49 -9.66 0.12
C GLU A 32 3.59 -10.31 -0.75
N LEU A 33 3.88 -9.76 -1.94
CA LEU A 33 4.95 -10.25 -2.80
C LEU A 33 6.35 -9.98 -2.20
N LEU A 34 6.55 -8.81 -1.59
CA LEU A 34 7.85 -8.37 -1.08
C LEU A 34 8.15 -8.87 0.34
N LEU A 35 7.13 -8.97 1.19
CA LEU A 35 7.24 -9.24 2.64
C LEU A 35 6.65 -10.61 3.02
N GLY A 36 5.94 -11.27 2.11
CA GLY A 36 5.20 -12.50 2.39
C GLY A 36 3.78 -12.26 2.93
N LYS A 37 3.00 -13.34 3.03
CA LYS A 37 1.58 -13.30 3.41
C LYS A 37 1.33 -13.11 4.92
N GLU A 38 2.35 -13.32 5.75
CA GLU A 38 2.29 -13.19 7.21
C GLU A 38 2.33 -11.71 7.61
N ARG A 39 1.15 -11.07 7.65
CA ARG A 39 0.97 -9.62 7.91
C ARG A 39 1.42 -9.18 9.30
N ASP A 40 1.46 -10.10 10.25
CA ASP A 40 1.99 -9.91 11.60
C ASP A 40 3.50 -9.70 11.63
N ARG A 41 4.21 -10.18 10.61
CA ARG A 41 5.67 -10.00 10.46
C ARG A 41 6.06 -8.73 9.72
N TRP A 42 5.09 -8.02 9.17
CA TRP A 42 5.33 -6.75 8.47
C TRP A 42 5.76 -5.68 9.47
N SER A 43 6.63 -4.78 9.04
CA SER A 43 7.00 -3.65 9.90
C SER A 43 5.76 -2.78 10.19
N PRO A 44 5.74 -2.04 11.31
CA PRO A 44 4.63 -1.16 11.63
C PRO A 44 4.36 -0.13 10.52
N GLU A 45 5.38 0.36 9.81
CA GLU A 45 5.24 1.28 8.67
C GLU A 45 4.54 0.61 7.49
N ALA A 46 4.88 -0.63 7.15
CA ALA A 46 4.18 -1.36 6.08
C ALA A 46 2.70 -1.61 6.45
N ARG A 47 2.44 -2.03 7.70
CA ARG A 47 1.07 -2.20 8.23
C ARG A 47 0.29 -0.89 8.25
N PHE A 48 0.97 0.23 8.50
CA PHE A 48 0.39 1.56 8.50
C PHE A 48 -0.04 1.98 7.08
N ILE A 49 0.82 1.80 6.09
CA ILE A 49 0.50 2.11 4.68
C ILE A 49 -0.63 1.20 4.17
N GLU A 50 -0.64 -0.07 4.55
CA GLU A 50 -1.75 -0.99 4.28
C GLU A 50 -3.08 -0.50 4.90
N ALA A 51 -3.05 -0.04 6.16
CA ALA A 51 -4.24 0.48 6.82
C ALA A 51 -4.81 1.71 6.09
N ALA A 52 -3.93 2.60 5.61
CA ALA A 52 -4.31 3.75 4.79
C ALA A 52 -4.96 3.33 3.47
N HIS A 53 -4.37 2.37 2.76
CA HIS A 53 -4.98 1.79 1.56
C HIS A 53 -6.37 1.21 1.82
N ASN A 54 -6.55 0.49 2.93
CA ASN A 54 -7.83 -0.15 3.26
C ASN A 54 -8.90 0.82 3.81
N GLY A 55 -8.57 2.09 4.03
CA GLY A 55 -9.54 3.06 4.55
C GLY A 55 -9.71 3.03 6.08
N ASP A 56 -8.84 2.36 6.83
CA ASP A 56 -9.03 2.10 8.26
C ASP A 56 -8.33 3.15 9.14
N VAL A 57 -9.01 4.28 9.36
CA VAL A 57 -8.52 5.39 10.20
C VAL A 57 -8.22 4.93 11.65
N GLY A 58 -8.99 3.99 12.18
CA GLY A 58 -8.77 3.46 13.53
C GLY A 58 -7.44 2.72 13.63
N LYS A 59 -7.16 1.85 12.65
CA LYS A 59 -5.90 1.11 12.56
C LYS A 59 -4.72 2.04 12.26
N ILE A 60 -4.89 3.07 11.42
CA ILE A 60 -3.88 4.13 11.21
C ILE A 60 -3.50 4.77 12.55
N LYS A 61 -4.50 5.24 13.33
CA LYS A 61 -4.26 5.87 14.64
C LYS A 61 -3.61 4.92 15.63
N LYS A 62 -3.99 3.64 15.64
CA LYS A 62 -3.40 2.61 16.51
C LYS A 62 -1.93 2.37 16.18
N ILE A 63 -1.58 2.22 14.92
CA ILE A 63 -0.19 1.97 14.50
C ILE A 63 0.66 3.23 14.64
N ALA A 64 0.09 4.42 14.40
CA ALA A 64 0.79 5.68 14.66
C ALA A 64 1.16 5.83 16.14
N LYS A 65 0.31 5.37 17.08
CA LYS A 65 0.67 5.32 18.52
C LYS A 65 1.84 4.39 18.80
N GLU A 66 1.91 3.25 18.11
CA GLU A 66 3.02 2.29 18.19
C GLU A 66 4.32 2.91 17.65
N LEU A 67 4.23 3.69 16.57
CA LEU A 67 5.37 4.36 15.92
C LEU A 67 5.83 5.64 16.64
N ASP A 68 4.95 6.29 17.43
CA ASP A 68 5.24 7.54 18.14
C ASP A 68 6.07 7.32 19.43
N VAL A 69 7.13 6.52 19.34
CA VAL A 69 8.03 6.20 20.47
C VAL A 69 8.66 7.47 21.07
N GLN A 70 8.87 8.50 20.24
CA GLN A 70 9.44 9.78 20.65
C GLN A 70 8.40 10.77 21.20
N GLY A 71 7.11 10.44 21.19
CA GLY A 71 6.05 11.30 21.72
C GLY A 71 5.89 12.63 20.99
N ARG A 72 6.16 12.67 19.68
CA ARG A 72 6.00 13.87 18.85
C ARG A 72 4.53 14.15 18.52
N GLY A 73 3.65 13.19 18.82
CA GLY A 73 2.23 13.27 18.60
C GLY A 73 1.79 12.47 17.38
N ILE A 74 0.56 11.95 17.48
CA ILE A 74 -0.05 11.12 16.43
C ILE A 74 -0.12 11.80 15.07
N PRO A 75 -0.55 13.07 14.94
CA PRO A 75 -0.59 13.73 13.63
C PRO A 75 0.80 13.82 12.98
N VAL A 76 1.82 14.20 13.76
CA VAL A 76 3.21 14.32 13.28
C VAL A 76 3.73 12.96 12.84
N THR A 77 3.45 11.90 13.60
CA THR A 77 3.85 10.55 13.24
C THR A 77 3.13 10.04 12.00
N VAL A 78 1.82 10.32 11.85
CA VAL A 78 1.06 9.98 10.64
C VAL A 78 1.64 10.67 9.40
N ALA A 79 1.93 11.97 9.49
CA ALA A 79 2.45 12.75 8.36
C ALA A 79 3.84 12.30 7.90
N ASN A 80 4.70 11.88 8.85
CA ASN A 80 6.08 11.50 8.57
C ASN A 80 6.28 10.00 8.28
N THR A 81 5.27 9.16 8.54
CA THR A 81 5.39 7.72 8.29
C THR A 81 5.36 7.43 6.80
N THR A 82 6.44 6.83 6.31
CA THR A 82 6.56 6.39 4.93
C THR A 82 7.06 4.95 4.87
N TYR A 83 6.72 4.25 3.79
CA TYR A 83 7.27 2.94 3.50
C TYR A 83 7.46 2.80 2.00
N MET A 84 8.66 2.36 1.59
CA MET A 84 9.04 2.22 0.17
C MET A 84 8.74 3.46 -0.69
N GLY A 85 8.91 4.66 -0.12
CA GLY A 85 8.68 5.92 -0.83
C GLY A 85 7.22 6.39 -0.88
N MET A 86 6.30 5.63 -0.28
CA MET A 86 4.88 5.98 -0.18
C MET A 86 4.53 6.52 1.21
N ASN A 87 3.62 7.49 1.24
CA ASN A 87 2.96 7.95 2.46
C ASN A 87 1.49 7.46 2.49
N ALA A 88 0.76 7.82 3.54
CA ALA A 88 -0.64 7.44 3.70
C ALA A 88 -1.55 8.00 2.59
N LEU A 89 -1.27 9.20 2.04
CA LEU A 89 -2.06 9.81 0.97
C LEU A 89 -1.95 9.02 -0.34
N HIS A 90 -0.72 8.63 -0.74
CA HIS A 90 -0.50 7.79 -1.93
C HIS A 90 -1.28 6.48 -1.82
N ALA A 91 -1.30 5.89 -0.63
CA ALA A 91 -1.99 4.63 -0.38
C ALA A 91 -3.52 4.78 -0.40
N ALA A 92 -4.05 5.84 0.22
CA ALA A 92 -5.49 6.13 0.22
C ALA A 92 -6.02 6.44 -1.19
N ALA A 93 -5.21 7.05 -2.05
CA ALA A 93 -5.56 7.36 -3.44
C ALA A 93 -5.88 6.10 -4.25
N GLY A 94 -5.18 4.99 -3.99
CA GLY A 94 -5.38 3.72 -4.70
C GLY A 94 -6.76 3.08 -4.50
N CYS A 95 -7.45 3.40 -3.40
CA CYS A 95 -8.74 2.81 -3.04
C CYS A 95 -9.90 3.81 -2.96
N GLY A 96 -9.65 5.12 -3.11
CA GLY A 96 -10.69 6.15 -3.09
C GLY A 96 -11.38 6.32 -1.74
N SER A 97 -10.68 6.05 -0.63
CA SER A 97 -11.28 6.13 0.71
C SER A 97 -11.40 7.57 1.22
N PHE A 98 -12.59 8.17 1.05
CA PHE A 98 -12.85 9.56 1.44
C PHE A 98 -12.60 9.82 2.93
N SER A 99 -12.97 8.89 3.81
CA SER A 99 -12.78 9.03 5.27
C SER A 99 -11.30 9.15 5.67
N VAL A 100 -10.41 8.44 4.95
CA VAL A 100 -8.96 8.58 5.18
C VAL A 100 -8.46 9.91 4.64
N PHE A 101 -8.89 10.35 3.46
CA PHE A 101 -8.52 11.67 2.95
C PHE A 101 -8.95 12.80 3.87
N GLN A 102 -10.18 12.75 4.39
CA GLN A 102 -10.68 13.71 5.35
C GLN A 102 -9.76 13.78 6.58
N TYR A 103 -9.41 12.63 7.15
CA TYR A 103 -8.49 12.56 8.27
C TYR A 103 -7.08 13.10 7.92
N LEU A 104 -6.48 12.65 6.82
CA LEU A 104 -5.09 13.00 6.46
C LEU A 104 -4.93 14.47 6.06
N VAL A 105 -5.89 15.03 5.32
CA VAL A 105 -5.83 16.40 4.80
C VAL A 105 -6.42 17.39 5.81
N GLU A 106 -7.58 17.11 6.39
CA GLU A 106 -8.26 18.08 7.26
C GLU A 106 -7.72 18.06 8.68
N GLU A 107 -7.53 16.88 9.29
CA GLU A 107 -7.04 16.79 10.68
C GLU A 107 -5.50 16.82 10.74
N VAL A 108 -4.83 16.02 9.92
CA VAL A 108 -3.36 15.85 9.99
C VAL A 108 -2.61 16.91 9.20
N LYS A 109 -3.27 17.61 8.26
CA LYS A 109 -2.68 18.65 7.41
C LYS A 109 -1.48 18.14 6.59
N MET A 110 -1.59 16.92 6.06
CA MET A 110 -0.55 16.37 5.19
C MET A 110 -0.40 17.20 3.91
N ASP A 111 0.85 17.33 3.46
CA ASP A 111 1.17 17.95 2.17
C ASP A 111 0.70 17.03 1.03
N VAL A 112 -0.22 17.57 0.21
CA VAL A 112 -0.80 16.86 -0.94
C VAL A 112 0.08 16.90 -2.18
N ASP A 113 1.08 17.80 -2.20
CA ASP A 113 2.00 17.97 -3.34
C ASP A 113 3.25 17.09 -3.20
N LEU A 114 3.40 16.38 -2.08
CA LEU A 114 4.53 15.48 -1.87
C LEU A 114 4.52 14.34 -2.90
N PRO A 115 5.58 14.16 -3.70
CA PRO A 115 5.58 13.14 -4.75
C PRO A 115 5.74 11.72 -4.21
N ASP A 116 5.07 10.76 -4.87
CA ASP A 116 5.32 9.33 -4.67
C ASP A 116 6.66 8.92 -5.29
N THR A 117 7.58 8.46 -4.45
CA THR A 117 8.92 8.02 -4.86
C THR A 117 9.02 6.50 -5.02
N ALA A 118 7.93 5.75 -4.85
CA ALA A 118 7.86 4.31 -5.07
C ALA A 118 8.16 3.88 -6.52
N GLN A 119 8.14 4.82 -7.48
CA GLN A 119 8.45 4.58 -8.89
C GLN A 119 9.85 3.98 -9.15
N LEU A 120 10.75 3.98 -8.15
CA LEU A 120 12.07 3.35 -8.24
C LEU A 120 12.03 1.80 -8.27
N TYR A 121 10.91 1.16 -7.93
CA TYR A 121 10.81 -0.31 -7.90
C TYR A 121 10.26 -0.93 -9.19
N THR A 122 9.53 -0.17 -10.02
CA THR A 122 8.80 -0.72 -11.19
C THR A 122 9.48 -0.44 -12.54
N ARG A 123 10.45 0.49 -12.61
CA ARG A 123 11.26 0.74 -13.82
C ARG A 123 12.74 0.48 -13.58
N GLY A 124 13.14 -0.80 -13.59
CA GLY A 124 14.49 -1.24 -13.96
C GLY A 124 15.70 -0.64 -13.22
N ALA A 125 15.53 0.09 -12.12
CA ALA A 125 16.61 0.76 -11.39
C ALA A 125 17.03 -0.04 -10.13
N CYS A 126 17.05 -1.36 -10.23
CA CYS A 126 17.70 -2.19 -9.23
C CYS A 126 19.21 -2.20 -9.50
N ARG A 127 19.99 -1.33 -8.82
CA ARG A 127 21.31 -1.75 -8.26
C ARG A 127 21.97 -0.81 -7.24
N HIS A 128 21.66 0.49 -7.12
CA HIS A 128 22.57 1.39 -6.35
C HIS A 128 21.99 2.31 -5.26
N GLN A 129 20.68 2.38 -5.01
CA GLN A 129 20.14 3.43 -4.10
C GLN A 129 19.30 2.94 -2.92
N TRP A 130 19.16 1.63 -2.68
CA TRP A 130 18.48 1.17 -1.46
C TRP A 130 19.48 0.52 -0.49
N GLN A 131 20.03 1.35 0.40
CA GLN A 131 20.64 0.89 1.64
C GLN A 131 19.57 1.05 2.74
N PRO A 132 19.11 -0.02 3.39
CA PRO A 132 18.37 0.15 4.64
C PRO A 132 19.33 0.81 5.61
N SER A 133 19.00 2.00 6.12
CA SER A 133 19.73 2.60 7.23
C SER A 133 19.82 1.56 8.33
N ARG A 134 21.01 0.97 8.49
CA ARG A 134 21.38 0.25 9.70
C ARG A 134 21.06 1.24 10.83
N ARG A 135 20.20 0.82 11.75
CA ARG A 135 20.22 1.37 13.10
C ARG A 135 21.68 1.49 13.50
N GLN A 136 22.12 2.71 13.80
CA GLN A 136 23.26 2.90 14.68
C GLN A 136 22.95 2.08 15.93
N VAL A 137 23.66 0.97 16.07
CA VAL A 137 23.79 0.29 17.35
C VAL A 137 24.90 1.06 18.04
N PRO A 138 24.66 1.78 19.15
CA PRO A 138 25.74 2.39 19.90
C PRO A 138 26.62 1.27 20.49
N HIS A 139 27.92 1.56 20.54
CA HIS A 139 29.03 0.69 20.89
C HIS A 139 28.87 -0.11 22.18
#